data_AF-A0A2H0DUC1-F1
#
_entry.id   AF-A0A2H0DUC1-F1
#
_cell.length_a   1.000
_cell.length_b   1.000
_cell.length_c   1.000
_cell.angle_alpha   90.00
_cell.angle_beta   90.00
_cell.angle_gamma   90.00
#
_symmetry.space_group_name_H-M   'P 1'
#
loop_
_entity.id
_entity.type
_entity.pdbx_description
1 polymer ?
#
loop_
_entity_poly.entity_id
_entity_poly.type
_entity_poly.pdbx_seq_one_letter_code
_entity_poly.pdbx_strand_id
1 'polypeptide(L)'
;MRKQKEDVKQQAVESINESIEIGIEAQEKLEEMWQQGIEDSFEAAQSGLRQVRSAAASLGAGMPWAAALQPATDVYYGLQEKNLESARSAAKAAFGVYRKSFAAPVRKMMRERSSRLAEKVGA
;
A
#
# COMPACT_ATOMS: atom_id res chain seq x y z
N MET A 1 8.57 36.21 -34.90
CA MET A 1 9.30 35.06 -34.31
C MET A 1 9.46 35.09 -32.78
N ARG A 2 9.49 36.25 -32.10
CA ARG A 2 9.67 36.30 -30.63
C ARG A 2 8.43 35.82 -29.85
N LYS A 3 7.24 36.35 -30.15
CA LYS A 3 5.95 35.92 -29.57
C LYS A 3 5.67 34.42 -29.73
N GLN A 4 5.85 33.90 -30.95
CA GLN A 4 5.64 32.48 -31.24
C GLN A 4 6.59 31.55 -30.45
N LYS A 5 7.80 32.02 -30.08
CA LYS A 5 8.72 31.26 -29.21
C LYS A 5 8.35 31.35 -27.73
N GLU A 6 7.73 32.45 -27.29
CA GLU A 6 7.18 32.59 -25.94
C GLU A 6 5.95 31.68 -25.77
N ASP A 7 5.02 31.68 -26.72
CA ASP A 7 3.81 30.84 -26.69
C ASP A 7 4.15 29.33 -26.59
N VAL A 8 5.12 28.87 -27.39
CA VAL A 8 5.55 27.44 -27.37
C VAL A 8 6.21 27.06 -26.04
N LYS A 9 6.98 27.96 -25.42
CA LYS A 9 7.59 27.69 -24.11
C LYS A 9 6.53 27.61 -23.02
N GLN A 10 5.53 28.47 -23.07
CA GLN A 10 4.46 28.51 -22.08
C GLN A 10 3.59 27.26 -22.15
N GLN A 11 3.21 26.81 -23.36
CA GLN A 11 2.51 25.55 -23.59
C GLN A 11 3.32 24.33 -23.10
N ALA A 12 4.64 24.32 -23.30
CA ALA A 12 5.49 23.23 -22.83
C ALA A 12 5.51 23.15 -21.30
N VAL A 13 5.54 24.29 -20.60
CA VAL A 13 5.50 24.31 -19.13
C VAL A 13 4.14 23.86 -18.60
N GLU A 14 3.05 24.31 -19.19
CA GLU A 14 1.70 23.88 -18.81
C GLU A 14 1.55 22.36 -18.95
N SER A 15 1.98 21.80 -20.08
CA SER A 15 1.94 20.34 -20.31
C SER A 15 2.82 19.55 -19.34
N ILE A 16 4.01 20.07 -18.98
CA ILE A 16 4.88 19.44 -17.98
C ILE A 16 4.22 19.45 -16.60
N ASN A 17 3.60 20.57 -16.21
CA ASN A 17 2.94 20.70 -14.91
C ASN A 17 1.72 19.77 -14.81
N GLU A 18 0.92 19.69 -15.87
CA GLU A 18 -0.22 18.78 -15.96
C GLU A 18 0.24 17.32 -15.85
N SER A 19 1.30 16.94 -16.57
CA SER A 19 1.88 15.59 -16.51
C SER A 19 2.40 15.24 -15.11
N ILE A 20 3.00 16.22 -14.41
CA ILE A 20 3.47 16.04 -13.03
C ILE A 20 2.30 15.80 -12.09
N GLU A 21 1.22 16.59 -12.17
CA GLU A 21 0.05 16.38 -11.29
C GLU A 21 -0.64 15.04 -11.59
N ILE A 22 -0.82 14.66 -12.86
CA ILE A 22 -1.33 13.33 -13.23
C ILE A 22 -0.47 12.21 -12.63
N GLY A 23 0.86 12.36 -12.70
CA GLY A 23 1.80 11.39 -12.12
C GLY A 23 1.68 11.29 -10.59
N ILE A 24 1.48 12.43 -9.92
CA ILE A 24 1.27 12.50 -8.47
C ILE A 24 -0.04 11.82 -8.07
N GLU A 25 -1.14 12.12 -8.76
CA GLU A 25 -2.45 11.50 -8.52
C GLU A 25 -2.42 9.98 -8.76
N ALA A 26 -1.75 9.55 -9.84
CA ALA A 26 -1.58 8.12 -10.13
C ALA A 26 -0.79 7.42 -9.01
N GLN A 27 0.27 8.05 -8.50
CA GLN A 27 1.03 7.52 -7.37
C GLN A 27 0.17 7.42 -6.10
N GLU A 28 -0.62 8.45 -5.80
CA GLU A 28 -1.52 8.46 -4.63
C GLU A 28 -2.57 7.35 -4.72
N LYS A 29 -3.15 7.14 -5.90
CA LYS A 29 -4.11 6.06 -6.12
C LYS A 29 -3.48 4.68 -5.99
N LEU A 30 -2.27 4.49 -6.52
CA LEU A 30 -1.52 3.24 -6.33
C LEU A 30 -1.22 2.98 -4.85
N GLU A 31 -0.90 4.02 -4.08
CA GLU A 31 -0.67 3.92 -2.64
C GLU A 31 -1.95 3.48 -1.89
N GLU A 32 -3.11 4.02 -2.25
CA GLU A 32 -4.40 3.61 -1.69
C GLU A 32 -4.73 2.16 -2.01
N MET A 33 -4.55 1.76 -3.27
CA MET A 33 -4.75 0.36 -3.70
C MET A 33 -3.80 -0.60 -2.97
N TRP A 34 -2.54 -0.20 -2.75
CA TRP A 34 -1.60 -0.99 -1.95
C TRP A 34 -2.05 -1.14 -0.51
N GLN A 35 -2.53 -0.06 0.11
CA GLN A 35 -3.04 -0.11 1.48
C GLN A 35 -4.23 -1.06 1.61
N GLN A 36 -5.19 -0.98 0.68
CA GLN A 36 -6.34 -1.89 0.63
C GLN A 36 -5.88 -3.33 0.35
N GLY A 37 -4.99 -3.55 -0.62
CA GLY A 37 -4.49 -4.88 -0.96
C GLY A 37 -3.73 -5.56 0.18
N ILE A 38 -3.01 -4.80 1.01
CA ILE A 38 -2.42 -5.32 2.26
C ILE A 38 -3.52 -5.79 3.20
N GLU A 39 -4.57 -5.00 3.41
CA GLU A 39 -5.69 -5.39 4.29
C GLU A 39 -6.39 -6.65 3.81
N ASP A 40 -6.78 -6.70 2.54
CA ASP A 40 -7.45 -7.85 1.94
C ASP A 40 -6.61 -9.13 2.04
N SER A 41 -5.30 -9.01 1.78
CA SER A 41 -4.39 -10.16 1.82
C SER A 41 -4.26 -10.74 3.24
N PHE A 42 -4.17 -9.89 4.26
CA PHE A 42 -4.11 -10.35 5.65
C PHE A 42 -5.44 -10.93 6.14
N GLU A 43 -6.57 -10.35 5.71
CA GLU A 43 -7.90 -10.87 6.03
C GLU A 43 -8.15 -12.23 5.36
N ALA A 44 -7.75 -12.38 4.09
CA ALA A 44 -7.78 -13.67 3.40
C ALA A 44 -6.90 -14.72 4.09
N ALA A 45 -5.68 -14.35 4.50
CA ALA A 45 -4.78 -15.25 5.23
C ALA A 45 -5.36 -15.67 6.59
N GLN A 46 -5.94 -14.74 7.35
CA GLN A 46 -6.57 -15.04 8.64
C GLN A 46 -7.81 -15.92 8.46
N SER A 47 -8.64 -15.63 7.45
CA SER A 47 -9.80 -16.46 7.10
C SER A 47 -9.39 -17.88 6.70
N GLY A 48 -8.38 -18.02 5.82
CA GLY A 48 -7.83 -19.31 5.42
C GLY A 48 -7.31 -20.11 6.61
N LEU A 49 -6.59 -19.46 7.53
CA LEU A 49 -6.08 -20.11 8.75
C LEU A 49 -7.23 -20.67 9.61
N ARG A 50 -8.32 -19.92 9.78
CA ARG A 50 -9.51 -20.37 10.51
C ARG A 50 -10.20 -21.54 9.82
N GLN A 51 -10.28 -21.53 8.50
CA GLN A 51 -10.84 -22.65 7.73
C GLN A 51 -10.00 -23.92 7.91
N VAL A 52 -8.67 -23.82 7.84
CA VAL A 52 -7.78 -24.97 8.05
C VAL A 52 -7.90 -25.50 9.48
N ARG A 53 -7.98 -24.63 10.49
CA ARG A 53 -8.22 -25.03 11.89
C ARG A 53 -9.54 -25.80 12.03
N SER A 54 -10.61 -25.30 11.42
CA SER A 54 -11.93 -25.96 11.43
C SER A 54 -11.89 -27.33 10.75
N ALA A 55 -11.25 -27.42 9.58
CA ALA A 55 -11.09 -28.68 8.86
C ALA A 55 -10.27 -29.69 9.67
N ALA A 56 -9.18 -29.27 10.30
CA ALA A 56 -8.37 -30.11 11.17
C ALA A 56 -9.18 -30.66 12.37
N ALA A 57 -10.02 -29.81 12.99
CA ALA A 57 -10.91 -30.25 14.07
C ALA A 57 -11.96 -31.26 13.58
N SER A 58 -12.50 -31.09 12.36
CA SER A 58 -13.49 -32.02 11.80
C SER A 58 -12.93 -33.40 11.46
N LEU A 59 -11.66 -33.50 11.03
CA LEU A 59 -11.04 -34.77 10.62
C LEU A 59 -10.87 -35.76 11.78
N GLY A 60 -10.73 -35.24 13.00
CA GLY A 60 -10.59 -36.03 14.22
C GLY A 60 -11.85 -36.11 15.07
N ALA A 61 -12.99 -35.56 14.60
CA ALA A 61 -14.18 -35.45 15.43
C ALA A 61 -14.65 -36.82 15.96
N GLY A 62 -14.82 -36.92 17.28
CA GLY A 62 -15.22 -38.16 17.96
C GLY A 62 -14.09 -39.15 18.24
N MET A 63 -12.86 -38.87 17.79
CA MET A 63 -11.71 -39.73 18.07
C MET A 63 -10.98 -39.32 19.36
N PRO A 64 -10.63 -40.26 20.26
CA PRO A 64 -9.92 -39.94 21.51
C PRO A 64 -8.55 -39.29 21.30
N TRP A 65 -7.82 -39.70 20.27
CA TRP A 65 -6.51 -39.13 19.94
C TRP A 65 -6.62 -37.67 19.47
N ALA A 66 -7.72 -37.30 18.80
CA ALA A 66 -7.94 -35.93 18.33
C ALA A 66 -8.24 -34.99 19.50
N ALA A 67 -9.06 -35.42 20.46
CA ALA A 67 -9.31 -34.68 21.69
C ALA A 67 -8.02 -34.44 22.50
N ALA A 68 -7.11 -35.42 22.52
CA ALA A 68 -5.82 -35.28 23.19
C ALA A 68 -4.87 -34.27 22.49
N LEU A 69 -4.97 -34.14 21.16
CA LEU A 69 -4.14 -33.21 20.37
C LEU A 69 -4.76 -31.81 20.21
N GLN A 70 -6.06 -31.65 20.50
CA GLN A 70 -6.77 -30.38 20.35
C GLN A 70 -6.08 -29.18 21.02
N PRO A 71 -5.56 -29.27 22.27
CA PRO A 71 -4.88 -28.14 22.91
C PRO A 71 -3.63 -27.69 22.16
N ALA A 72 -2.82 -28.64 21.65
CA ALA A 72 -1.62 -28.31 20.89
C ALA A 72 -1.97 -27.65 19.55
N THR A 73 -3.01 -28.15 18.89
CA THR A 73 -3.56 -27.58 17.65
C THR A 73 -4.07 -26.15 17.87
N ASP A 74 -4.81 -25.91 18.95
CA ASP A 74 -5.34 -24.58 19.28
C ASP A 74 -4.22 -23.57 19.58
N VAL A 75 -3.18 -23.99 20.32
CA VAL A 75 -1.99 -23.16 20.55
C VAL A 75 -1.26 -22.84 19.25
N TYR A 76 -1.06 -23.84 18.39
CA TYR A 76 -0.39 -23.64 17.11
C TYR A 76 -1.12 -22.62 16.23
N TYR A 77 -2.43 -22.79 16.00
CA TYR A 77 -3.19 -21.85 15.19
C TYR A 77 -3.33 -20.47 15.86
N GLY A 78 -3.48 -20.41 17.18
CA GLY A 78 -3.50 -19.15 17.91
C GLY A 78 -2.19 -18.35 17.78
N LEU A 79 -1.04 -19.02 17.74
CA LEU A 79 0.24 -18.37 17.47
C LEU A 79 0.33 -17.84 16.03
N GLN A 80 -0.18 -18.59 15.06
CA GLN A 80 -0.21 -18.14 13.66
C GLN A 80 -1.12 -16.93 13.47
N GLU A 81 -2.30 -16.88 14.11
CA GLU A 81 -3.17 -15.70 14.07
C GLU A 81 -2.45 -14.46 14.62
N LYS A 82 -1.78 -14.57 15.77
CA LYS A 82 -1.01 -13.46 16.36
C LYS A 82 0.16 -13.00 15.48
N ASN A 83 0.84 -13.94 14.84
CA ASN A 83 1.93 -13.63 13.92
C ASN A 83 1.41 -12.88 12.69
N LEU A 84 0.25 -13.29 12.14
CA LEU A 84 -0.40 -12.58 11.04
C LEU A 84 -0.83 -11.17 11.43
N GLU A 85 -1.40 -10.98 12.62
CA GLU A 85 -1.78 -9.65 13.14
C GLU A 85 -0.56 -8.74 13.34
N SER A 86 0.54 -9.30 13.86
CA SER A 86 1.81 -8.59 14.02
C SER A 86 2.41 -8.20 12.67
N ALA A 87 2.41 -9.11 11.69
CA ALA A 87 2.86 -8.85 10.34
C ALA A 87 1.98 -7.80 9.63
N ARG A 88 0.65 -7.82 9.81
CA ARG A 88 -0.27 -6.80 9.31
C ARG A 88 0.09 -5.42 9.85
N SER A 89 0.34 -5.34 11.16
CA SER A 89 0.70 -4.10 11.84
C SER A 89 2.05 -3.57 11.35
N ALA A 90 3.05 -4.44 11.21
CA ALA A 90 4.37 -4.10 10.69
C ALA A 90 4.31 -3.63 9.22
N ALA A 91 3.52 -4.31 8.37
CA ALA A 91 3.32 -3.91 6.97
C ALA A 91 2.67 -2.53 6.86
N LYS A 92 1.62 -2.27 7.65
CA LYS A 92 0.98 -0.94 7.73
C LYS A 92 1.95 0.13 8.20
N ALA A 93 2.77 -0.16 9.21
CA ALA A 93 3.77 0.76 9.72
C ALA A 93 4.85 1.07 8.67
N ALA A 94 5.41 0.05 8.01
CA ALA A 94 6.40 0.21 6.96
C ALA A 94 5.85 1.04 5.80
N PHE A 95 4.62 0.78 5.37
CA PHE A 95 3.97 1.56 4.33
C PHE A 95 3.69 3.02 4.76
N GLY A 96 3.28 3.23 6.01
CA GLY A 96 3.14 4.57 6.59
C GLY A 96 4.46 5.35 6.61
N VAL A 97 5.58 4.68 6.91
CA VAL A 97 6.93 5.26 6.85
C VAL A 97 7.29 5.61 5.41
N TYR A 98 7.03 4.73 4.44
CA TYR A 98 7.22 5.02 3.02
C TYR A 98 6.47 6.28 2.59
N ARG A 99 5.17 6.37 2.90
CA ARG A 99 4.33 7.52 2.51
C ARG A 99 4.87 8.83 3.06
N LYS A 100 5.22 8.85 4.35
CA LYS A 100 5.67 10.07 5.04
C LYS A 100 7.10 10.47 4.67
N SER A 101 8.00 9.49 4.53
CA SER A 101 9.44 9.76 4.47
C SER A 101 9.97 9.82 3.04
N PHE A 102 9.26 9.25 2.07
CA PHE A 102 9.71 9.21 0.68
C PHE A 102 8.66 9.82 -0.26
N ALA A 103 7.44 9.30 -0.25
CA ALA A 103 6.44 9.71 -1.22
C ALA A 103 6.03 11.18 -1.11
N ALA A 104 5.69 11.66 0.10
CA ALA A 104 5.29 13.04 0.31
C ALA A 104 6.43 14.05 0.01
N PRO A 105 7.69 13.84 0.44
CA PRO A 105 8.80 14.69 0.05
C PRO A 105 9.06 14.72 -1.47
N VAL A 106 8.95 13.57 -2.16
CA VAL A 106 9.12 13.52 -3.61
C VAL A 106 8.03 14.31 -4.34
N ARG A 107 6.76 14.14 -3.94
CA ARG A 107 5.63 14.92 -4.47
C ARG A 107 5.85 16.42 -4.28
N LYS A 108 6.25 16.84 -3.07
CA LYS A 108 6.57 18.23 -2.76
C LYS A 108 7.68 18.76 -3.67
N MET A 109 8.78 18.01 -3.79
CA MET A 109 9.91 18.39 -4.65
C MET A 109 9.52 18.50 -6.13
N MET A 110 8.67 17.61 -6.64
CA MET A 110 8.18 17.69 -8.02
C MET A 110 7.35 18.96 -8.26
N ARG A 111 6.42 19.28 -7.35
CA ARG A 111 5.63 20.51 -7.41
C ARG A 111 6.48 21.77 -7.31
N GLU A 112 7.46 21.80 -6.41
CA GLU A 112 8.39 22.92 -6.30
C GLU A 112 9.24 23.11 -7.57
N ARG A 113 9.72 22.02 -8.18
CA ARG A 113 10.48 22.08 -9.44
C ARG A 113 9.61 22.56 -10.61
N SER A 114 8.36 22.11 -10.65
CA SER A 114 7.34 22.56 -11.61
C SER A 114 7.06 24.07 -11.47
N SER A 115 6.79 24.56 -10.26
CA SER A 115 6.55 25.98 -10.00
C SER A 115 7.74 26.86 -10.40
N ARG A 116 8.98 26.46 -10.08
CA ARG A 116 10.18 27.19 -10.51
C ARG A 116 10.36 27.21 -12.04
N LEU A 117 9.89 26.19 -12.75
CA LEU A 117 9.93 26.17 -14.21
C LEU A 117 8.95 27.19 -14.79
N ALA A 118 7.75 27.29 -14.21
CA ALA A 118 6.75 28.30 -14.57
C ALA A 118 7.22 29.74 -14.34
N GLU A 119 7.85 30.01 -13.19
CA GLU A 119 8.43 31.32 -12.89
C GLU A 119 9.52 31.74 -13.89
N LYS A 120 10.34 30.81 -14.36
CA LYS A 120 11.43 31.09 -15.33
C LYS A 120 10.96 31.30 -16.77
N VAL A 121 9.73 30.91 -17.10
CA VAL A 121 9.16 31.05 -18.44
C VAL A 121 8.16 32.19 -18.50
N GLY A 122 7.53 32.57 -17.38
CA GLY A 122 6.63 33.73 -17.27
C GLY A 122 7.29 35.06 -16.86
N ALA A 123 8.60 35.06 -16.53
CA ALA A 123 9.42 36.26 -16.29
C ALA A 123 10.24 36.64 -17.54
#